data_AF-Q6YUP4-F1
#
_entry.id   AF-Q6YUP4-F1
#
_cell.length_a   1.000
_cell.length_b   1.000
_cell.length_c   1.000
_cell.angle_alpha   90.00
_cell.angle_beta   90.00
_cell.angle_gamma   90.00
#
_symmetry.space_group_name_H-M   'P 1'
#
loop_
_entity.id
_entity.type
_entity.pdbx_description
1 polymer ?
#
loop_
_entity_poly.entity_id
_entity_poly.type
_entity_poly.pdbx_seq_one_letter_code
_entity_poly.pdbx_strand_id
1 'polypeptide(L)'
;MALEARFFLAAVFAVAATCLCLSAVASAFAVPSVAFDEGYSPLFGDDNLVRSSDDKSVRLLLDRRSGSGFISSDYYLHGFFSASIKLPKAYTAGVVVAFYVSACLSHHCSDLRTFLTLLPTKSALFRLSSCGLF
;
A
#
# COMPACT_ATOMS: atom_id res chain seq x y z
N MET A 1 -0.20 -52.01 18.97
CA MET A 1 -1.10 -51.34 18.00
C MET A 1 -1.72 -50.05 18.55
N ALA A 2 -2.17 -49.99 19.81
CA ALA A 2 -2.81 -48.78 20.37
C ALA A 2 -1.87 -47.59 20.64
N LEU A 3 -0.56 -47.80 20.88
CA LEU A 3 0.39 -46.72 21.18
C LEU A 3 0.75 -45.90 19.92
N GLU A 4 0.99 -46.58 18.79
CA GLU A 4 1.23 -45.97 17.48
C GLU A 4 0.08 -45.05 17.05
N ALA A 5 -1.16 -45.51 17.19
CA ALA A 5 -2.36 -44.73 16.85
C ALA A 5 -2.48 -43.43 17.67
N ARG A 6 -2.00 -43.42 18.93
CA ARG A 6 -2.02 -42.24 19.81
C ARG A 6 -0.93 -41.23 19.44
N PHE A 7 0.24 -41.71 19.01
CA PHE A 7 1.29 -40.86 18.45
C PHE A 7 0.84 -40.20 17.14
N PHE A 8 0.19 -40.96 16.25
CA PHE A 8 -0.39 -40.42 15.02
C PHE A 8 -1.47 -39.36 15.31
N LEU A 9 -2.37 -39.61 16.26
CA LEU A 9 -3.41 -38.64 16.63
C LEU A 9 -2.83 -37.35 17.22
N ALA A 10 -1.81 -37.48 18.08
CA ALA A 10 -1.12 -36.34 18.70
C ALA A 10 -0.33 -35.52 17.66
N ALA A 11 0.33 -36.18 16.70
CA ALA A 11 1.03 -35.51 15.61
C ALA A 11 0.06 -34.73 14.70
N VAL A 12 -1.10 -35.29 14.37
CA VAL A 12 -2.14 -34.61 13.58
C VAL A 12 -2.68 -33.38 14.31
N PHE A 13 -2.94 -33.47 15.63
CA PHE A 13 -3.36 -32.32 16.43
C PHE A 13 -2.29 -31.22 16.50
N ALA A 14 -1.01 -31.58 16.65
CA ALA A 14 0.09 -30.63 16.70
C ALA A 14 0.30 -29.91 15.34
N VAL A 15 0.16 -30.64 14.23
CA VAL A 15 0.23 -30.06 12.88
C VAL A 15 -0.97 -29.15 12.62
N ALA A 16 -2.19 -29.56 13.00
CA ALA A 16 -3.38 -28.73 12.86
C ALA A 16 -3.28 -27.43 13.67
N ALA A 17 -2.78 -27.50 14.92
CA ALA A 17 -2.58 -26.33 15.78
C ALA A 17 -1.53 -25.36 15.21
N THR A 18 -0.41 -25.88 14.70
CA THR A 18 0.63 -25.04 14.09
C THR A 18 0.17 -24.40 12.77
N CYS A 19 -0.60 -25.11 11.94
CA CYS A 19 -1.23 -24.55 10.74
C CYS A 19 -2.25 -23.45 11.07
N LEU A 20 -3.10 -23.66 12.09
CA LEU A 20 -4.03 -22.62 12.55
C LEU A 20 -3.30 -21.35 13.01
N CYS A 21 -2.26 -21.51 13.83
CA CYS A 21 -1.46 -20.38 14.31
C CYS A 21 -0.80 -19.59 13.16
N LEU A 22 -0.26 -20.28 12.15
CA LEU A 22 0.34 -19.63 10.98
C LEU A 22 -0.68 -18.80 10.17
N SER A 23 -1.88 -19.34 9.99
CA SER A 23 -2.95 -18.65 9.24
C SER A 23 -3.45 -17.38 9.95
N ALA A 24 -3.53 -17.39 11.28
CA ALA A 24 -3.95 -16.24 12.08
C ALA A 24 -2.94 -15.08 11.99
N VAL A 25 -1.63 -15.39 12.03
CA VAL A 25 -0.57 -14.38 11.88
C VAL A 25 -0.59 -13.74 10.49
N ALA A 26 -0.86 -14.50 9.43
CA ALA A 26 -0.95 -13.96 8.08
C ALA A 26 -2.10 -12.95 7.93
N SER A 27 -3.25 -13.19 8.59
CA SER A 27 -4.38 -12.27 8.56
C SER A 27 -4.15 -11.00 9.37
N ALA A 28 -3.29 -11.02 10.38
CA ALA A 28 -2.99 -9.84 11.21
C ALA A 28 -2.21 -8.75 10.45
N PHE A 29 -1.51 -9.12 9.37
CA PHE A 29 -0.78 -8.18 8.51
C PHE A 29 -1.48 -7.90 7.17
N ALA A 30 -2.69 -8.44 6.97
CA ALA A 30 -3.46 -8.22 5.76
C ALA A 30 -4.09 -6.82 5.79
N VAL A 31 -3.40 -5.86 5.17
CA VAL A 31 -3.93 -4.52 5.00
C VAL A 31 -4.94 -4.51 3.83
N PRO A 32 -6.21 -4.14 4.05
CA PRO A 32 -7.21 -4.11 2.99
C PRO A 32 -6.87 -3.03 1.95
N SER A 33 -7.15 -3.33 0.68
CA SER A 33 -7.05 -2.34 -0.39
C SER A 33 -8.27 -1.42 -0.37
N VAL A 34 -8.05 -0.11 -0.34
CA VAL A 34 -9.11 0.91 -0.39
C VAL A 34 -9.22 1.52 -1.78
N ALA A 35 -10.43 1.95 -2.13
CA ALA A 35 -10.68 2.68 -3.37
C ALA A 35 -9.92 4.01 -3.36
N PHE A 36 -9.46 4.45 -4.52
CA PHE A 36 -8.65 5.66 -4.61
C PHE A 36 -9.44 6.88 -4.17
N ASP A 37 -10.70 7.00 -4.58
CA ASP A 37 -11.57 8.13 -4.24
C ASP A 37 -11.90 8.24 -2.74
N GLU A 38 -11.91 7.11 -2.03
CA GLU A 38 -12.16 7.05 -0.60
C GLU A 38 -10.93 7.47 0.22
N GLY A 39 -9.74 7.00 -0.13
CA GLY A 39 -8.53 7.23 0.66
C GLY A 39 -7.64 8.39 0.21
N TYR A 40 -7.76 8.81 -1.05
CA TYR A 40 -6.80 9.69 -1.70
C TYR A 40 -7.47 10.69 -2.65
N SER A 41 -6.74 11.76 -2.94
CA SER A 41 -7.15 12.79 -3.89
C SER A 41 -5.99 13.15 -4.82
N PRO A 42 -6.27 13.49 -6.09
CA PRO A 42 -5.24 13.93 -7.02
C PRO A 42 -4.58 15.22 -6.51
N LEU A 43 -3.26 15.28 -6.52
CA LEU A 43 -2.49 16.46 -6.11
C LEU A 43 -2.09 17.30 -7.33
N PHE A 44 -1.56 16.66 -8.36
CA PHE A 44 -1.18 17.29 -9.62
C PHE A 44 -1.03 16.24 -10.73
N GLY A 45 -0.94 16.71 -11.98
CA GLY A 45 -0.64 15.89 -13.15
C GLY A 45 -1.78 15.76 -14.16
N ASP A 46 -2.95 16.31 -13.87
CA ASP A 46 -4.11 16.31 -14.78
C ASP A 46 -4.35 14.91 -15.38
N ASP A 47 -4.28 14.78 -16.71
CA ASP A 47 -4.47 13.53 -17.46
C ASP A 47 -3.39 12.47 -17.18
N ASN A 48 -2.30 12.83 -16.50
CA ASN A 48 -1.25 11.90 -16.12
C ASN A 48 -1.61 11.03 -14.91
N LEU A 49 -2.73 11.27 -14.22
CA LEU A 49 -3.21 10.37 -13.16
C LEU A 49 -4.34 9.50 -13.70
N VAL A 50 -4.01 8.27 -14.08
CA VAL A 50 -4.98 7.33 -14.68
C VAL A 50 -5.40 6.29 -13.66
N ARG A 51 -6.67 6.30 -13.28
CA ARG A 51 -7.27 5.31 -12.39
C ARG A 51 -7.66 4.06 -13.16
N SER A 52 -7.50 2.90 -12.53
CA SER A 52 -7.99 1.65 -13.07
C SER A 52 -9.52 1.55 -12.92
N SER A 53 -10.15 0.71 -13.73
CA SER A 53 -11.62 0.53 -13.71
C SER A 53 -12.14 -0.02 -12.38
N ASP A 54 -11.29 -0.68 -11.61
CA ASP A 54 -11.61 -1.21 -10.27
C ASP A 54 -11.33 -0.20 -9.14
N ASP A 55 -10.84 1.01 -9.47
CA ASP A 55 -10.46 2.13 -8.58
C ASP A 55 -9.48 1.79 -7.44
N LYS A 56 -8.98 0.56 -7.37
CA LYS A 56 -8.00 0.10 -6.37
C LYS A 56 -6.56 0.28 -6.81
N SER A 57 -6.36 0.74 -8.04
CA SER A 57 -5.05 0.99 -8.60
C SER A 57 -4.98 2.27 -9.41
N VAL A 58 -3.82 2.92 -9.31
CA VAL A 58 -3.54 4.18 -10.00
C VAL A 58 -2.26 4.04 -10.79
N ARG A 59 -2.27 4.56 -12.01
CA ARG A 59 -1.11 4.69 -12.86
C ARG A 59 -0.76 6.17 -12.92
N LEU A 60 0.35 6.51 -12.27
CA LEU A 60 0.94 7.81 -12.43
C LEU A 60 1.73 7.78 -13.72
N LEU A 61 1.37 8.60 -14.70
CA LEU A 61 2.07 8.84 -15.95
C LEU A 61 2.92 10.09 -15.81
N LEU A 62 3.80 10.28 -16.77
CA LEU A 62 4.76 11.35 -16.67
C LEU A 62 5.29 11.69 -18.06
N ASP A 63 5.04 12.94 -18.42
CA ASP A 63 5.37 13.54 -19.69
C ASP A 63 6.54 14.50 -19.55
N ARG A 64 7.03 15.03 -20.68
CA ARG A 64 8.05 16.09 -20.66
C ARG A 64 7.57 17.38 -19.99
N ARG A 65 6.25 17.59 -19.92
CA ARG A 65 5.63 18.83 -19.44
C ARG A 65 5.37 18.83 -17.94
N SER A 66 4.94 17.70 -17.37
CA SER A 66 4.68 17.59 -15.94
C SER A 66 4.72 16.14 -15.47
N GLY A 67 5.03 15.97 -14.18
CA GLY A 67 4.79 14.74 -13.44
C GLY A 67 3.34 14.58 -13.00
N SER A 68 3.11 13.62 -12.11
CA SER A 68 1.80 13.40 -11.48
C SER A 68 1.95 12.93 -10.04
N GLY A 69 0.93 13.14 -9.22
CA GLY A 69 0.95 12.70 -7.84
C GLY A 69 -0.41 12.82 -7.18
N PHE A 70 -0.54 12.15 -6.04
CA PHE A 70 -1.73 12.19 -5.20
C PHE A 70 -1.35 12.27 -3.72
N ILE A 71 -2.34 12.63 -2.92
CA ILE A 71 -2.22 12.87 -1.48
C ILE A 71 -3.36 12.15 -0.77
N SER A 72 -3.14 11.73 0.48
CA SER A 72 -4.24 11.22 1.31
C SER A 72 -5.31 12.28 1.49
N SER A 73 -6.58 11.87 1.43
CA SER A 73 -7.72 12.77 1.65
C SER A 73 -7.70 13.29 3.09
N ASP A 74 -7.48 12.38 4.04
CA ASP A 74 -7.44 12.68 5.46
C ASP A 74 -6.02 12.90 6.00
N TYR A 75 -6.03 13.45 7.21
CA TYR A 75 -4.90 13.65 8.09
C TYR A 75 -4.79 12.49 9.08
N TYR A 76 -3.57 12.10 9.39
CA TYR A 76 -3.30 11.00 10.32
C TYR A 76 -2.34 11.44 11.43
N LEU A 77 -2.55 10.95 12.64
CA LEU A 77 -1.61 11.15 13.74
C LEU A 77 -0.63 9.97 13.86
N HIS A 78 -1.13 8.77 13.57
CA HIS A 78 -0.41 7.50 13.57
C HIS A 78 -1.12 6.54 12.61
N GLY A 79 -0.42 5.49 12.19
CA GLY A 79 -1.00 4.43 11.39
C GLY A 79 0.04 3.74 10.52
N PHE A 80 -0.38 2.64 9.90
CA PHE A 80 0.45 1.86 9.01
C PHE A 80 0.07 2.11 7.55
N PHE A 81 0.97 2.75 6.80
CA PHE A 81 0.77 3.07 5.38
C PHE A 81 1.48 2.05 4.50
N SER A 82 0.72 1.35 3.65
CA SER A 82 1.26 0.35 2.73
C SER A 82 0.75 0.61 1.31
N ALA A 83 1.63 0.38 0.33
CA ALA A 83 1.28 0.47 -1.08
C ALA A 83 2.07 -0.59 -1.85
N SER A 84 1.43 -1.23 -2.83
CA SER A 84 2.12 -2.08 -3.80
C SER A 84 2.59 -1.21 -4.96
N ILE A 85 3.90 -1.08 -5.14
CA ILE A 85 4.50 -0.21 -6.16
C ILE A 85 5.11 -1.05 -7.28
N LYS A 86 4.62 -0.87 -8.50
CA LYS A 86 5.20 -1.48 -9.69
C LYS A 86 5.95 -0.44 -10.52
N LEU A 87 7.27 -0.59 -10.57
CA LEU A 87 8.14 0.26 -11.37
C LEU A 87 8.08 -0.13 -12.87
N PRO A 88 8.28 0.84 -13.77
CA PRO A 88 8.37 0.56 -15.21
C PRO A 88 9.63 -0.26 -15.51
N LYS A 89 9.52 -1.21 -16.45
CA LYS A 89 10.62 -2.12 -16.83
C LYS A 89 11.68 -1.50 -17.75
N ALA A 90 11.43 -0.30 -18.27
CA ALA A 90 12.30 0.36 -19.26
C ALA A 90 13.37 1.24 -18.58
N TYR A 91 14.25 1.86 -19.37
CA TYR A 91 15.26 2.80 -18.89
C TYR A 91 14.63 4.00 -18.16
N THR A 92 15.01 4.21 -16.90
CA THR A 92 14.47 5.25 -15.99
C THR A 92 15.56 6.17 -15.43
N ALA A 93 16.55 6.56 -16.23
CA ALA A 93 17.52 7.56 -15.75
C ALA A 93 16.81 8.89 -15.45
N GLY A 94 17.05 9.41 -14.25
CA GLY A 94 16.48 10.68 -13.78
C GLY A 94 15.08 10.60 -13.19
N VAL A 95 14.40 9.44 -13.21
CA VAL A 95 13.04 9.30 -12.67
C VAL A 95 13.05 9.03 -11.17
N VAL A 96 12.25 9.79 -10.42
CA VAL A 96 12.04 9.54 -8.99
C VAL A 96 10.58 9.17 -8.74
N VAL A 97 10.39 8.00 -8.10
CA VAL A 97 9.12 7.55 -7.56
C VAL A 97 9.21 7.64 -6.04
N ALA A 98 8.36 8.46 -5.41
CA ALA A 98 8.46 8.72 -3.98
C ALA A 98 7.12 8.51 -3.27
N PHE A 99 7.06 7.51 -2.38
CA PHE A 99 5.98 7.32 -1.42
C PHE A 99 6.48 7.75 -0.04
N TYR A 100 5.93 8.83 0.51
CA TYR A 100 6.42 9.40 1.76
C TYR A 100 5.30 10.02 2.58
N VAL A 101 5.56 10.19 3.87
CA VAL A 101 4.68 10.90 4.80
C VAL A 101 5.34 12.23 5.14
N SER A 102 4.59 13.33 5.06
CA SER A 102 5.06 14.63 5.52
C SER A 102 4.21 15.12 6.68
N ALA A 103 4.86 15.60 7.74
CA ALA A 103 4.22 16.35 8.81
C ALA A 103 4.16 17.82 8.43
N CYS A 104 2.98 18.45 8.52
CA CYS A 104 2.91 19.91 8.42
C CYS A 104 3.26 20.50 9.79
N LEU A 105 4.50 20.97 9.98
CA LEU A 105 4.94 21.61 11.22
C LEU A 105 4.57 23.11 11.25
N SER A 106 3.31 23.45 11.01
CA SER A 106 2.81 24.79 11.31
C SER A 106 2.38 24.85 12.79
N HIS A 107 2.47 26.01 13.44
CA HIS A 107 2.16 26.24 14.87
C HIS A 107 0.74 25.82 15.34
N HIS A 108 -0.07 25.17 14.50
CA HIS A 108 -1.46 24.78 14.75
C HIS A 108 -1.87 23.40 14.20
N CYS A 109 -0.97 22.59 13.65
CA CYS A 109 -1.36 21.31 13.03
C CYS A 109 -0.32 20.23 13.35
N SER A 110 -0.75 19.16 14.03
CA SER A 110 0.08 17.99 14.35
C SER A 110 -0.20 16.83 13.38
N ASP A 111 -0.67 17.13 12.18
CA ASP A 111 -1.23 16.13 11.28
C ASP A 111 -0.24 15.69 10.19
N LEU A 112 -0.19 14.38 9.95
CA LEU A 112 0.59 13.75 8.89
C LEU A 112 -0.27 13.57 7.64
N ARG A 113 0.31 13.83 6.48
CA ARG A 113 -0.28 13.48 5.18
C ARG A 113 0.64 12.55 4.41
N THR A 114 0.05 11.58 3.73
CA THR A 114 0.79 10.66 2.86
C THR A 114 0.75 11.18 1.43
N PHE A 115 1.92 11.22 0.79
CA PHE A 115 2.11 11.70 -0.57
C PHE A 115 2.72 10.60 -1.43
N LEU A 116 2.25 10.54 -2.68
CA LEU A 116 2.90 9.78 -3.73
C LEU A 116 3.10 10.65 -4.95
N THR A 117 4.35 10.87 -5.33
CA THR A 117 4.69 11.75 -6.45
C THR A 117 5.59 11.04 -7.45
N LEU A 118 5.33 11.30 -8.73
CA LEU A 118 6.20 11.04 -9.86
C LEU A 118 6.71 12.38 -10.39
N LEU A 119 8.02 12.58 -10.27
CA LEU A 119 8.75 13.67 -10.90
C LEU A 119 9.56 13.12 -12.11
N PRO A 120 9.86 13.93 -13.15
CA PRO A 120 10.30 13.50 -14.50
C PRO A 120 11.28 12.32 -14.53
N THR A 121 11.19 11.24 -15.33
CA THR A 121 10.31 10.81 -16.46
C THR A 121 9.97 9.28 -16.62
N LYS A 122 9.04 8.63 -15.87
CA LYS A 122 8.08 7.57 -16.34
C LYS A 122 7.28 6.83 -15.25
N SER A 123 6.19 6.19 -15.71
CA SER A 123 5.03 5.75 -14.94
C SER A 123 5.17 4.52 -14.04
N ALA A 124 4.54 4.55 -12.88
CA ALA A 124 4.41 3.42 -11.95
C ALA A 124 2.92 3.07 -11.74
N LEU A 125 2.64 1.76 -11.61
CA LEU A 125 1.30 1.24 -11.29
C LEU A 125 1.26 0.90 -9.81
N PHE A 126 0.24 1.38 -9.12
CA PHE A 126 0.09 1.28 -7.68
C PHE A 126 -1.13 0.48 -7.29
N ARG A 127 -1.04 -0.35 -6.26
CA ARG A 127 -2.19 -0.91 -5.53
C ARG A 127 -2.24 -0.25 -4.17
N LEU A 128 -3.34 0.43 -3.86
CA LEU A 128 -3.50 1.19 -2.63
C LEU A 128 -3.88 0.26 -1.49
N SER A 129 -3.34 0.50 -0.30
CA SER A 129 -3.70 -0.19 0.94
C SER A 129 -4.07 0.85 1.98
N SER A 130 -5.22 0.67 2.63
CA SER A 130 -5.71 1.61 3.65
C SER A 130 -4.84 1.61 4.89
N CYS A 131 -4.84 2.74 5.60
CA CYS A 131 -4.26 2.84 6.91
C CYS A 131 -5.02 1.93 7.90
N GLY A 132 -4.34 0.93 8.48
CA GLY A 132 -4.88 0.18 9.61
C GLY A 132 -4.53 0.92 10.90
N LEU A 133 -5.55 1.32 11.68
CA LEU A 133 -5.35 1.70 13.08
C LEU A 133 -4.92 0.45 13.87
N PHE A 134 -3.83 0.58 14.63
CA PHE A 134 -3.55 -0.31 15.75
C PHE A 134 -4.20 0.25 17.01
#